data_AF-A0A373B1N4-F1
#
_entry.id   AF-A0A373B1N4-F1
#
_cell.length_a   1.000
_cell.length_b   1.000
_cell.length_c   1.000
_cell.angle_alpha   90.00
_cell.angle_beta   90.00
_cell.angle_gamma   90.00
#
_symmetry.space_group_name_H-M   'P 1'
#
loop_
_entity.id
_entity.type
_entity.pdbx_description
1 polymer ?
#
loop_
_entity_poly.entity_id
_entity_poly.type
_entity_poly.pdbx_seq_one_letter_code
_entity_poly.pdbx_strand_id
1 'polypeptide(L)'
;MTNETIILQERLRLMEAGTIGTTGNYLEIEGEDGEKKRIPEPEEIHTFLVWKDLGFSIKRGQKSTIKIRIWKHAVKKAKEGEETDTERMFMKTASFFTWAQVEPSREEKGHGCTGI
;
A
#
# COMPACT_ATOMS: atom_id res chain seq x y z
N MET A 1 1.88 -16.23 -1.47
CA MET A 1 0.94 -15.11 -1.19
C MET A 1 1.71 -13.81 -1.34
N THR A 2 1.35 -12.94 -2.29
CA THR A 2 2.05 -11.68 -2.54
C THR A 2 1.53 -10.57 -1.62
N ASN A 3 2.31 -9.49 -1.45
CA ASN A 3 1.85 -8.32 -0.68
C ASN A 3 0.59 -7.68 -1.30
N GLU A 4 0.49 -7.67 -2.63
CA GLU A 4 -0.67 -7.13 -3.35
C GLU A 4 -1.94 -7.92 -3.02
N THR A 5 -1.88 -9.25 -3.03
CA THR A 5 -3.03 -10.10 -2.66
C THR A 5 -3.43 -9.85 -1.20
N ILE A 6 -2.46 -9.76 -0.27
CA ILE A 6 -2.74 -9.49 1.15
C ILE A 6 -3.44 -8.14 1.32
N ILE A 7 -2.92 -7.10 0.66
CA ILE A 7 -3.46 -5.74 0.77
C ILE A 7 -4.86 -5.68 0.15
N LEU A 8 -5.07 -6.31 -1.02
CA LEU A 8 -6.37 -6.36 -1.68
C LEU A 8 -7.42 -7.09 -0.83
N GLN A 9 -7.08 -8.25 -0.28
CA GLN A 9 -7.98 -8.99 0.61
C GLN A 9 -8.38 -8.16 1.83
N GLU A 10 -7.42 -7.47 2.44
CA GLU A 10 -7.71 -6.64 3.61
C GLU A 10 -8.54 -5.39 3.24
N ARG A 11 -8.31 -4.78 2.06
CA ARG A 11 -9.17 -3.71 1.54
C ARG A 11 -10.62 -4.16 1.40
N LEU A 12 -10.85 -5.32 0.80
CA LEU A 12 -12.20 -5.88 0.66
C LEU A 12 -12.86 -6.10 2.03
N ARG A 13 -12.12 -6.68 2.98
CA ARG A 13 -12.60 -6.89 4.35
C ARG A 13 -12.95 -5.57 5.06
N LEU A 14 -12.11 -4.55 4.92
CA LEU A 14 -12.33 -3.23 5.53
C LEU A 14 -13.52 -2.50 4.89
N MET A 15 -13.74 -2.70 3.59
CA MET A 15 -14.90 -2.17 2.86
C MET A 15 -16.18 -2.87 3.34
N GLU A 16 -16.20 -4.19 3.45
CA GLU A 16 -17.33 -4.96 4.00
C GLU A 16 -17.63 -4.56 5.46
N ALA A 17 -16.60 -4.28 6.25
CA ALA A 17 -16.73 -3.78 7.61
C ALA A 17 -17.15 -2.30 7.70
N GLY A 18 -17.27 -1.59 6.57
CA GLY A 18 -17.61 -0.16 6.53
C GLY A 18 -16.54 0.76 7.09
N THR A 19 -15.29 0.29 7.24
CA THR A 19 -14.16 1.08 7.74
C THR A 19 -13.56 1.98 6.65
N ILE A 20 -13.60 1.51 5.40
CA ILE A 20 -13.18 2.28 4.22
C ILE A 20 -14.32 2.37 3.21
N GLY A 21 -14.29 3.42 2.38
CA GLY A 21 -15.29 3.62 1.35
C GLY A 21 -15.03 2.80 0.09
N THR A 22 -15.79 3.13 -0.96
CA THR A 22 -15.55 2.67 -2.32
C THR A 22 -15.07 3.86 -3.16
N THR A 23 -14.35 3.60 -4.24
CA THR A 23 -13.89 4.65 -5.17
C THR A 23 -14.98 5.10 -6.15
N GLY A 24 -16.12 4.41 -6.17
CA GLY A 24 -17.18 4.59 -7.18
C GLY A 24 -16.96 3.78 -8.46
N ASN A 25 -15.79 3.16 -8.62
CA ASN A 25 -15.50 2.21 -9.69
C ASN A 25 -15.93 0.80 -9.31
N TYR A 26 -15.90 -0.10 -10.29
CA TYR A 26 -16.19 -1.52 -10.11
C TYR A 26 -15.03 -2.37 -10.63
N LEU A 27 -14.65 -3.39 -9.87
CA LEU A 27 -13.75 -4.44 -10.31
C LEU A 27 -14.57 -5.60 -10.87
N GLU A 28 -14.17 -6.08 -12.03
CA GLU A 28 -14.64 -7.35 -12.57
C GLU A 28 -13.71 -8.46 -12.10
N ILE A 29 -14.18 -9.28 -11.16
CA ILE A 29 -13.45 -10.47 -10.72
C ILE A 29 -14.06 -11.67 -11.41
N GLU A 30 -13.24 -12.39 -12.17
CA GLU A 30 -13.59 -13.70 -12.68
C GLU A 30 -13.40 -14.73 -11.56
N GLY A 31 -14.49 -15.34 -11.12
CA GLY A 31 -14.47 -16.46 -10.19
C GLY A 31 -13.91 -17.73 -10.85
N GLU A 32 -13.57 -18.73 -10.03
CA GLU A 32 -13.00 -20.00 -10.50
C GLU A 32 -13.91 -20.75 -11.50
N ASP A 33 -15.21 -20.47 -11.49
CA ASP A 33 -16.21 -21.06 -12.40
C ASP A 33 -16.40 -20.26 -13.71
N GLY A 34 -15.60 -19.21 -13.95
CA GLY A 34 -15.74 -18.29 -15.08
C GLY A 34 -16.84 -17.23 -14.90
N GLU A 35 -17.50 -17.18 -13.73
CA GLU A 35 -18.48 -16.16 -13.41
C GLU A 35 -17.82 -14.80 -13.16
N LYS A 36 -18.19 -13.79 -13.95
CA LYS A 36 -17.77 -12.40 -13.74
C LYS A 36 -18.62 -11.74 -12.66
N LYS A 37 -18.01 -11.47 -11.50
CA LYS A 37 -18.65 -10.71 -10.42
C LYS A 37 -18.20 -9.26 -10.48
N ARG A 38 -19.17 -8.36 -10.55
CA ARG A 38 -18.95 -6.91 -10.41
C ARG A 38 -18.98 -6.58 -8.93
N ILE A 39 -17.81 -6.31 -8.36
CA ILE A 39 -17.70 -5.82 -6.99
C ILE A 39 -17.33 -4.32 -7.01
N PRO A 40 -17.82 -3.51 -6.07
CA PRO A 40 -17.34 -2.15 -5.94
C PRO A 40 -15.85 -2.17 -5.59
N GLU A 41 -15.09 -1.28 -6.22
CA GLU A 41 -13.67 -1.13 -5.94
C GLU A 41 -13.50 -0.48 -4.55
N PRO A 42 -12.81 -1.15 -3.61
CA PRO A 42 -12.58 -0.58 -2.28
C PRO A 42 -11.63 0.62 -2.39
N GLU A 43 -11.71 1.55 -1.44
CA GLU A 43 -10.76 2.67 -1.34
C GLU A 43 -9.30 2.16 -1.26
N GLU A 44 -8.37 2.92 -1.83
CA GLU A 44 -6.94 2.63 -1.72
C GLU A 44 -6.41 2.94 -0.33
N ILE A 45 -5.58 2.03 0.18
CA ILE A 45 -4.87 2.21 1.45
C ILE A 45 -3.40 1.96 1.21
N HIS A 46 -2.58 2.87 1.73
CA HIS A 46 -1.15 2.81 1.55
C HIS A 46 -0.41 3.05 2.86
N THR A 47 0.84 2.59 2.92
CA THR A 47 1.75 2.95 4.00
C THR A 47 2.18 4.41 3.86
N PHE A 48 2.66 5.01 4.96
CA PHE A 48 3.19 6.38 4.95
C PHE A 48 4.20 6.63 3.81
N LEU A 49 5.10 5.68 3.56
CA LEU A 49 6.15 5.82 2.54
C LEU A 49 5.55 5.89 1.13
N VAL A 50 4.60 5.01 0.83
CA VAL A 50 3.93 5.00 -0.46
C VAL A 50 3.10 6.26 -0.66
N TRP A 51 2.38 6.75 0.37
CA TRP A 51 1.71 8.06 0.28
C TRP A 51 2.69 9.19 -0.01
N LYS A 52 3.85 9.18 0.66
CA LYS A 52 4.92 10.17 0.42
C LYS A 52 5.43 10.12 -1.01
N ASP A 53 5.65 8.93 -1.57
CA ASP A 53 6.11 8.75 -2.94
C ASP A 53 5.06 9.21 -3.97
N LEU A 54 3.77 9.10 -3.63
CA LEU A 54 2.64 9.63 -4.41
C LEU A 54 2.44 11.15 -4.27
N GLY A 55 3.25 11.86 -3.48
CA GLY A 55 3.11 13.30 -3.26
C GLY A 55 2.09 13.67 -2.19
N PHE A 56 1.77 12.76 -1.27
CA PHE A 56 0.88 13.00 -0.14
C PHE A 56 1.64 12.87 1.19
N SER A 57 1.19 13.61 2.20
CA SER A 57 1.64 13.47 3.58
C SER A 57 0.45 13.10 4.45
N ILE A 58 0.69 12.39 5.54
CA ILE A 58 -0.36 12.13 6.53
C ILE A 58 -0.64 13.44 7.27
N LYS A 59 -1.93 13.80 7.39
CA LYS A 59 -2.36 14.98 8.14
C LYS A 59 -1.83 14.94 9.57
N ARG A 60 -1.35 16.07 10.06
CA ARG A 60 -0.76 16.16 11.40
C ARG A 60 -1.72 15.63 12.48
N GLY A 61 -1.24 14.69 13.30
CA GLY A 61 -2.00 14.11 14.41
C GLY A 61 -2.88 12.91 14.05
N GLN A 62 -2.99 12.55 12.76
CA GLN A 62 -3.69 11.33 12.37
C GLN A 62 -2.92 10.08 12.78
N LYS A 63 -3.66 9.08 13.27
CA LYS A 63 -3.14 7.77 13.64
C LYS A 63 -3.68 6.72 12.68
N SER A 64 -2.87 5.71 12.40
CA SER A 64 -3.30 4.57 11.61
C SER A 64 -4.18 3.63 12.43
N THR A 65 -5.42 3.45 12.00
CA THR A 65 -6.34 2.43 12.53
C THR A 65 -6.10 1.08 11.88
N ILE A 66 -5.58 1.06 10.64
CA ILE A 66 -5.43 -0.12 9.81
C ILE A 66 -4.01 -0.70 9.94
N LYS A 67 -3.91 -1.93 10.44
CA LYS A 67 -2.63 -2.63 10.62
C LYS A 67 -2.66 -3.96 9.89
N ILE A 68 -1.79 -4.12 8.91
CA ILE A 68 -1.74 -5.31 8.03
C ILE A 68 -0.38 -5.97 8.16
N ARG A 69 -0.34 -7.30 8.25
CA ARG A 69 0.92 -8.05 8.21
C ARG A 69 1.32 -8.27 6.76
N ILE A 70 2.42 -7.65 6.33
CA ILE A 70 2.96 -7.78 4.98
C ILE A 70 4.33 -8.44 5.01
N TRP A 71 4.71 -9.12 3.93
CA TRP A 71 6.06 -9.65 3.77
C TRP A 71 7.02 -8.51 3.47
N LYS A 72 8.06 -8.40 4.28
CA LYS A 72 9.14 -7.46 4.06
C LYS A 72 10.41 -8.21 3.68
N HIS A 73 11.00 -7.79 2.57
CA HIS A 73 12.36 -8.18 2.21
C HIS A 73 13.36 -7.32 2.97
N ALA A 74 14.34 -7.95 3.61
CA ALA A 74 15.49 -7.28 4.19
C ALA A 74 16.77 -7.94 3.71
N VAL A 75 17.65 -7.10 3.16
CA VAL A 75 19.00 -7.49 2.78
C VAL A 75 19.94 -6.99 3.86
N LYS A 76 20.65 -7.91 4.52
CA LYS A 76 21.75 -7.56 5.42
C LYS A 76 23.02 -7.60 4.60
N LYS A 77 23.63 -6.43 4.40
CA LYS A 77 24.94 -6.32 3.74
C LYS A 77 25.98 -7.12 4.53
N ALA A 78 26.81 -7.87 3.82
CA ALA A 78 27.92 -8.60 4.40
C ALA A 78 28.85 -7.63 5.16
N LYS A 79 29.29 -8.04 6.35
CA LYS A 79 30.38 -7.34 7.05
C LYS A 79 31.72 -7.85 6.53
N GLU A 80 32.76 -7.05 6.68
CA GLU A 80 34.13 -7.36 6.29
C GLU A 80 34.54 -8.75 6.86
N GLY A 81 34.64 -9.75 5.99
CA GLY A 81 34.89 -11.16 6.32
C GLY A 81 33.78 -12.17 5.96
N GLU A 82 32.58 -11.74 5.54
CA GLU A 82 31.54 -12.63 4.98
C GLU A 82 31.45 -12.46 3.44
N GLU A 83 31.37 -13.57 2.70
CA GLU A 83 31.42 -13.58 1.23
C GLU A 83 30.07 -13.24 0.54
N THR A 84 28.95 -13.24 1.26
CA THR A 84 27.61 -13.04 0.64
C THR A 84 26.65 -12.23 1.49
N ASP A 85 25.87 -11.37 0.82
CA ASP A 85 24.74 -10.67 1.42
C ASP A 85 23.68 -11.67 1.88
N THR A 86 23.20 -11.51 3.11
CA THR A 86 22.13 -12.39 3.63
C THR A 86 20.78 -11.75 3.38
N GLU A 87 19.99 -12.38 2.49
CA GLU A 87 18.60 -12.02 2.26
C GLU A 87 17.67 -12.74 3.26
N ARG A 88 16.75 -12.00 3.87
CA ARG A 88 15.70 -12.57 4.74
C ARG A 88 14.36 -11.94 4.41
N MET A 89 13.36 -12.80 4.24
CA MET A 89 11.95 -12.43 4.19
C MET A 89 11.33 -12.65 5.56
N PHE A 90 10.61 -11.65 6.08
CA PHE A 90 9.85 -11.81 7.31
C PHE A 90 8.54 -11.03 7.24
N MET A 91 7.52 -11.51 7.94
CA MET A 91 6.27 -10.77 8.09
C MET A 91 6.44 -9.63 9.09
N LYS A 92 5.97 -8.44 8.72
CA LYS A 92 5.95 -7.28 9.61
C LYS A 92 4.55 -6.65 9.60
N THR A 93 4.07 -6.28 10.77
CA THR A 93 2.89 -5.42 10.89
C THR A 93 3.24 -4.01 10.41
N ALA A 94 2.62 -3.59 9.32
CA ALA A 94 2.71 -2.24 8.77
C ALA A 94 1.41 -1.46 9.02
N SER A 95 1.56 -0.15 9.15
CA SER A 95 0.45 0.79 9.38
C SER A 95 0.05 1.43 8.07
N PHE A 96 -1.24 1.34 7.75
CA PHE A 96 -1.83 1.85 6.53
C PHE A 96 -2.76 3.03 6.84
N PHE A 97 -2.89 3.92 5.87
CA PHE A 97 -3.68 5.13 5.94
C PHE A 97 -4.57 5.23 4.71
N THR A 98 -5.78 5.76 4.92
CA THR A 98 -6.78 6.00 3.86
C THR A 98 -6.59 7.38 3.23
N TRP A 99 -7.27 7.64 2.11
CA TRP A 99 -7.22 8.94 1.43
C TRP A 99 -7.70 10.08 2.33
N ALA A 100 -8.71 9.82 3.17
CA ALA A 100 -9.23 10.81 4.12
C ALA A 100 -8.17 11.31 5.13
N GLN A 101 -7.15 10.49 5.42
CA GLN A 101 -6.10 10.80 6.39
C GLN A 101 -4.89 11.52 5.80
N VAL A 102 -4.83 11.68 4.48
CA VAL A 102 -3.70 12.31 3.80
C VAL A 102 -4.05 13.70 3.28
N GLU A 103 -3.03 14.52 3.09
CA GLU A 103 -3.08 15.84 2.47
C GLU A 103 -1.97 15.94 1.41
N PRO A 104 -2.16 16.71 0.32
CA PRO A 104 -1.10 16.94 -0.66
C PRO A 104 0.16 17.46 0.05
N SER A 105 1.30 16.83 -0.21
CA SER A 105 2.56 17.33 0.30
C SER A 105 2.91 18.61 -0.46
N ARG A 106 3.31 19.66 0.24
CA ARG A 106 3.74 20.93 -0.38
C ARG A 106 5.09 20.83 -1.10
N GLU A 107 5.62 19.62 -1.30
CA GLU A 107 6.82 19.41 -2.13
C GLU A 107 6.39 19.41 -3.60
N GLU A 108 6.22 20.62 -4.16
CA GLU A 108 6.39 20.83 -5.59
C GLU A 108 7.83 20.47 -5.94
N LYS A 109 8.07 19.21 -6.34
CA LYS A 109 9.23 18.94 -7.17
C LYS A 109 8.85 19.26 -8.60
N GLY A 110 9.10 20.52 -8.96
CA GLY A 110 9.40 20.88 -10.33
C GLY A 110 10.46 19.92 -10.86
N HIS A 111 10.05 18.90 -11.59
CA HIS A 111 10.90 18.28 -12.59
C HIS A 111 10.89 19.22 -13.79
N GLY A 112 11.85 20.16 -13.77
CA GLY A 112 12.29 20.79 -14.98
C GLY A 112 12.79 19.70 -15.93
N CYS A 113 12.09 19.52 -17.04
CA CYS A 113 12.71 19.03 -18.25
C CYS A 113 13.07 20.26 -19.09
N THR A 114 14.28 20.76 -18.87
CA THR A 114 15.03 21.52 -19.85
C THR A 114 15.74 20.51 -20.77
N GLY A 115 15.64 20.72 -22.09
CA GLY A 115 16.35 19.99 -23.14
C GLY A 115 15.42 19.04 -23.90
N ILE A 116 15.13 19.22 -25.19
CA ILE A 116 15.90 19.83 -26.30
C ILE A 116 14.98 20.71 -27.13
#